data_AF-R0H1B7-F1
#
_entry.id   AF-R0H1B7-F1
#
_cell.length_a   1.000
_cell.length_b   1.000
_cell.length_c   1.000
_cell.angle_alpha   90.00
_cell.angle_beta   90.00
_cell.angle_gamma   90.00
#
_symmetry.space_group_name_H-M   'P 1'
#
loop_
_entity.id
_entity.type
_entity.pdbx_description
1 polymer ?
#
loop_
_entity_poly.entity_id
_entity_poly.type
_entity_poly.pdbx_seq_one_letter_code
_entity_poly.pdbx_strand_id
1 'polypeptide(L)'
;MARLVFSLNLPSSHGFNLSPRHHQPLFFTQTGAPRFRAVRCQPNPESSEPQEKLVVDNGENSAAPKEVESSSSSSGFPETPNKDINRRVAAVTVIAALSLFVSTRLDFGISLKDLTASALPYEEALSNGKPTVVEFYADWCEVCRELAPDVYKIEQQYKDKVNFVMLNVDNTKWEQELDEFGVEGIPHFAFLDREGNEEGNVVGRLPRQYLVENVNALASGKQSIPHARAVGQYSSAEARKVHQVTDPLSHG
;
A
#
# COMPACT_ATOMS: atom_id res chain seq x y z
N MET A 1 39.99 58.50 -33.79
CA MET A 1 39.46 58.14 -32.45
C MET A 1 39.83 56.68 -32.18
N ALA A 2 40.18 56.34 -30.94
CA ALA A 2 40.96 55.13 -30.64
C ALA A 2 40.12 53.84 -30.58
N ARG A 3 40.70 52.72 -31.03
CA ARG A 3 40.20 51.37 -30.75
C ARG A 3 40.59 50.99 -29.32
N LEU A 4 39.63 50.66 -28.46
CA LEU A 4 39.94 50.02 -27.17
C LEU A 4 40.42 48.58 -27.41
N VAL A 5 41.59 48.26 -26.87
CA VAL A 5 42.10 46.89 -26.75
C VAL A 5 41.92 46.47 -25.30
N PHE A 6 41.04 45.50 -25.05
CA PHE A 6 40.88 44.91 -23.71
C PHE A 6 41.93 43.81 -23.51
N SER A 7 43.02 44.16 -22.81
CA SER A 7 43.98 43.17 -22.32
C SER A 7 43.43 42.49 -21.06
N LEU A 8 43.03 41.22 -21.20
CA LEU A 8 42.68 40.37 -20.06
C LEU A 8 43.97 39.81 -19.41
N ASN A 9 44.24 40.22 -18.17
CA ASN A 9 45.31 39.62 -17.36
C ASN A 9 44.83 38.30 -16.74
N LEU A 10 45.45 37.18 -17.12
CA LEU A 10 45.32 35.92 -16.39
C LEU A 10 46.30 35.91 -15.20
N PRO A 11 45.84 35.68 -13.96
CA PRO A 11 46.74 35.33 -12.87
C PRO A 11 47.24 33.89 -13.02
N SER A 12 48.51 33.68 -12.66
CA SER A 12 49.25 32.43 -12.92
C SER A 12 48.85 31.27 -12.02
N SER A 13 49.12 30.06 -12.50
CA SER A 13 48.89 28.78 -11.84
C SER A 13 49.73 28.59 -10.57
N HIS A 14 49.09 28.25 -9.45
CA HIS A 14 49.73 27.58 -8.33
C HIS A 14 49.38 26.10 -8.32
N GLY A 15 50.40 25.25 -8.52
CA GLY A 15 50.24 23.80 -8.50
C GLY A 15 50.02 23.28 -7.09
N PHE A 16 48.92 22.56 -6.88
CA PHE A 16 48.72 21.75 -5.69
C PHE A 16 49.22 20.32 -5.94
N ASN A 17 49.95 19.81 -4.96
CA ASN A 17 50.76 18.60 -5.07
C ASN A 17 49.91 17.34 -4.80
N LEU A 18 49.82 16.44 -5.78
CA LEU A 18 49.08 15.18 -5.67
C LEU A 18 49.92 14.14 -4.90
N SER A 19 49.68 14.02 -3.58
CA SER A 19 50.17 12.89 -2.79
C SER A 19 49.17 11.71 -2.86
N PRO A 20 49.56 10.53 -3.37
CA PRO A 20 48.69 9.36 -3.36
C PRO A 20 48.63 8.75 -1.95
N ARG A 21 47.46 8.74 -1.31
CA ARG A 21 47.24 7.94 -0.10
C ARG A 21 47.13 6.45 -0.47
N HIS A 22 48.15 5.67 -0.14
CA HIS A 22 48.01 4.23 -0.01
C HIS A 22 47.03 3.89 1.12
N HIS A 23 45.87 3.33 0.78
CA HIS A 23 45.07 2.56 1.72
C HIS A 23 45.47 1.09 1.61
N GLN A 24 46.07 0.55 2.68
CA GLN A 24 46.34 -0.87 2.84
C GLN A 24 45.03 -1.63 3.10
N PRO A 25 44.86 -2.86 2.58
CA PRO A 25 43.76 -3.73 2.95
C PRO A 25 44.06 -4.41 4.29
N LEU A 26 43.27 -4.11 5.33
CA LEU A 26 43.25 -4.92 6.56
C LEU A 26 42.46 -6.20 6.31
N PHE A 27 43.18 -7.27 5.96
CA PHE A 27 42.64 -8.62 6.05
C PHE A 27 42.40 -8.97 7.53
N PHE A 28 41.13 -9.13 7.91
CA PHE A 28 40.77 -9.81 9.15
C PHE A 28 39.98 -11.08 8.83
N THR A 29 40.69 -12.20 8.71
CA THR A 29 40.07 -13.51 8.56
C THR A 29 39.51 -13.97 9.90
N GLN A 30 38.20 -13.80 10.10
CA GLN A 30 37.49 -14.44 11.21
C GLN A 30 36.57 -15.54 10.69
N THR A 31 37.08 -16.77 10.69
CA THR A 31 36.32 -17.99 10.40
C THR A 31 35.39 -18.33 11.56
N GLY A 32 34.15 -17.85 11.49
CA GLY A 32 33.09 -18.14 12.47
C GLY A 32 31.91 -18.87 11.84
N ALA A 33 31.89 -20.20 11.91
CA ALA A 33 30.75 -21.00 11.43
C ALA A 33 29.53 -20.85 12.37
N PRO A 34 28.32 -20.56 11.86
CA PRO A 34 27.13 -20.45 12.69
C PRO A 34 26.70 -21.84 13.20
N ARG A 35 26.81 -22.05 14.53
CA ARG A 35 26.24 -23.23 15.20
C ARG A 35 24.72 -23.11 15.24
N PHE A 36 24.03 -23.83 14.36
CA PHE A 36 22.58 -24.04 14.46
C PHE A 36 22.25 -24.76 15.78
N ARG A 37 21.59 -24.04 16.70
CA ARG A 37 21.10 -24.60 17.96
C ARG A 37 19.74 -25.24 17.72
N ALA A 38 19.74 -26.54 17.39
CA ALA A 38 18.52 -27.30 17.18
C ALA A 38 17.65 -27.31 18.46
N VAL A 39 16.51 -26.62 18.42
CA VAL A 39 15.48 -26.71 19.46
C VAL A 39 14.69 -27.99 19.19
N ARG A 40 15.04 -29.07 19.91
CA ARG A 40 14.29 -30.33 19.88
C ARG A 40 13.21 -30.27 20.95
N CYS A 41 11.94 -30.18 20.54
CA CYS A 41 10.82 -30.35 21.46
C CYS A 41 10.83 -31.78 22.02
N GLN A 42 10.84 -31.91 23.35
CA GLN A 42 10.51 -33.17 24.01
C GLN A 42 9.00 -33.19 24.31
N PRO A 43 8.25 -34.21 23.86
CA PRO A 43 6.96 -34.51 24.46
C PRO A 43 7.20 -35.18 25.83
N ASN A 44 6.37 -34.84 26.83
CA ASN A 44 6.28 -35.58 28.08
C ASN A 44 4.82 -36.06 28.27
N PRO A 45 4.57 -37.23 28.89
CA PRO A 45 3.42 -38.05 28.51
C PRO A 45 2.20 -37.99 29.46
N GLU A 46 1.07 -38.39 28.89
CA GLU A 46 -0.01 -39.25 29.45
C GLU A 46 -0.73 -38.89 30.76
N SER A 47 -2.08 -38.85 30.68
CA SER A 47 -3.08 -39.18 31.74
C SER A 47 -3.12 -38.30 33.01
N SER A 48 -4.28 -37.90 33.55
CA SER A 48 -5.47 -38.71 33.84
C SER A 48 -6.63 -37.84 34.37
N GLU A 49 -7.85 -38.11 33.94
CA GLU A 49 -9.05 -37.89 34.77
C GLU A 49 -9.12 -39.00 35.84
N PRO A 50 -9.84 -38.82 36.97
CA PRO A 50 -11.11 -39.55 37.07
C PRO A 50 -12.24 -38.84 37.87
N GLN A 51 -13.44 -39.41 37.73
CA GLN A 51 -14.72 -38.98 38.30
C GLN A 51 -14.90 -39.22 39.81
N GLU A 52 -15.91 -38.51 40.35
CA GLU A 52 -16.91 -38.91 41.36
C GLU A 52 -16.53 -39.65 42.65
N LYS A 53 -17.11 -39.15 43.76
CA LYS A 53 -17.63 -40.01 44.82
C LYS A 53 -18.94 -39.46 45.40
N LEU A 54 -19.94 -40.33 45.49
CA LEU A 54 -21.30 -40.07 45.99
C LEU A 54 -21.51 -40.78 47.35
N VAL A 55 -22.79 -40.87 47.78
CA VAL A 55 -23.32 -41.60 48.97
C VAL A 55 -23.04 -40.86 50.31
N VAL A 56 -23.93 -40.67 51.30
CA VAL A 56 -25.19 -41.32 51.78
C VAL A 56 -26.18 -40.19 52.27
N ASP A 57 -27.47 -40.34 52.66
CA ASP A 57 -28.38 -41.48 52.89
C ASP A 57 -29.91 -41.11 52.76
N ASN A 58 -30.78 -42.10 53.04
CA ASN A 58 -32.24 -42.18 53.29
C ASN A 58 -33.00 -41.01 53.98
N GLY A 59 -34.35 -40.89 53.93
CA GLY A 59 -35.40 -41.70 53.26
C GLY A 59 -36.46 -42.32 54.21
N GLU A 60 -37.73 -41.89 54.17
CA GLU A 60 -38.93 -42.63 54.68
C GLU A 60 -40.27 -42.00 54.19
N ASN A 61 -41.32 -42.82 54.15
CA ASN A 61 -42.57 -42.73 53.38
C ASN A 61 -43.70 -41.72 53.78
N SER A 62 -44.37 -41.22 52.72
CA SER A 62 -45.83 -41.01 52.50
C SER A 62 -46.87 -40.92 53.64
N ALA A 63 -47.61 -39.80 53.68
CA ALA A 63 -49.07 -39.77 53.90
C ALA A 63 -49.70 -38.44 53.39
N ALA A 64 -50.91 -38.50 52.85
CA ALA A 64 -51.78 -37.35 52.53
C ALA A 64 -53.14 -37.53 53.27
N PRO A 65 -54.16 -36.63 53.18
CA PRO A 65 -54.22 -35.28 52.59
C PRO A 65 -54.85 -34.21 53.55
N LYS A 66 -54.86 -32.92 53.15
CA LYS A 66 -56.05 -32.02 53.11
C LYS A 66 -55.71 -30.51 52.99
N GLU A 67 -56.19 -29.93 51.88
CA GLU A 67 -57.14 -28.80 51.80
C GLU A 67 -56.86 -27.39 52.41
N VAL A 68 -57.29 -26.38 51.61
CA VAL A 68 -57.56 -24.96 51.88
C VAL A 68 -56.40 -23.93 51.80
N GLU A 69 -56.69 -22.85 51.08
CA GLU A 69 -55.87 -21.67 50.81
C GLU A 69 -55.59 -20.82 52.05
N SER A 70 -54.37 -20.30 52.20
CA SER A 70 -54.10 -18.85 52.04
C SER A 70 -52.67 -18.43 52.39
N SER A 71 -52.07 -17.64 51.49
CA SER A 71 -51.05 -16.60 51.74
C SER A 71 -49.91 -16.85 52.75
N SER A 72 -48.66 -16.89 52.28
CA SER A 72 -47.67 -15.82 52.56
C SER A 72 -46.27 -16.06 51.96
N SER A 73 -45.67 -14.95 51.49
CA SER A 73 -44.23 -14.62 51.42
C SER A 73 -43.14 -15.67 51.08
N SER A 74 -42.43 -15.34 49.98
CA SER A 74 -40.96 -15.32 49.83
C SER A 74 -40.19 -16.55 49.33
N SER A 75 -39.06 -16.23 48.68
CA SER A 75 -37.98 -17.10 48.15
C SER A 75 -38.26 -17.96 46.92
N GLY A 76 -37.64 -17.57 45.79
CA GLY A 76 -36.80 -18.49 45.03
C GLY A 76 -37.39 -19.28 43.86
N PHE A 77 -37.68 -18.60 42.74
CA PHE A 77 -37.44 -19.17 41.41
C PHE A 77 -36.78 -18.10 40.53
N PRO A 78 -35.80 -18.45 39.65
CA PRO A 78 -35.37 -17.54 38.61
C PRO A 78 -36.56 -17.29 37.68
N GLU A 79 -36.98 -16.03 37.60
CA GLU A 79 -38.17 -15.63 36.83
C GLU A 79 -38.02 -16.10 35.38
N THR A 80 -38.92 -16.98 34.92
CA THR A 80 -38.82 -17.59 33.59
C THR A 80 -38.80 -16.48 32.55
N PRO A 81 -37.81 -16.45 31.64
CA PRO A 81 -37.49 -15.22 30.94
C PRO A 81 -38.64 -14.80 30.04
N ASN A 82 -39.07 -13.54 30.20
CA ASN A 82 -40.18 -12.98 29.46
C ASN A 82 -39.93 -13.15 27.94
N LYS A 83 -40.83 -13.88 27.28
CA LYS A 83 -40.73 -14.28 25.87
C LYS A 83 -40.54 -13.08 24.94
N ASP A 84 -41.15 -11.94 25.25
CA ASP A 84 -41.05 -10.73 24.45
C ASP A 84 -39.71 -10.00 24.66
N ILE A 85 -39.14 -10.06 25.87
CA ILE A 85 -37.79 -9.53 26.14
C ILE A 85 -36.75 -10.38 25.40
N ASN A 86 -36.80 -11.70 25.52
CA ASN A 86 -35.90 -12.61 24.80
C ASN A 86 -36.00 -12.43 23.27
N ARG A 87 -37.21 -12.28 22.74
CA ARG A 87 -37.45 -12.03 21.31
C ARG A 87 -36.86 -10.69 20.85
N ARG A 88 -36.96 -9.63 21.67
CA ARG A 88 -36.35 -8.32 21.40
C ARG A 88 -34.82 -8.40 21.42
N VAL A 89 -34.23 -9.03 22.43
CA VAL A 89 -32.77 -9.21 22.53
C VAL A 89 -32.25 -10.01 21.33
N ALA A 90 -32.89 -11.12 20.99
CA ALA A 90 -32.52 -11.92 19.81
C ALA A 90 -32.63 -11.13 18.49
N ALA A 91 -33.69 -10.33 18.31
CA ALA A 91 -33.83 -9.49 17.13
C ALA A 91 -32.72 -8.43 17.05
N VAL A 92 -32.39 -7.77 18.16
CA VAL A 92 -31.31 -6.77 18.23
C VAL A 92 -29.95 -7.40 17.95
N THR A 93 -29.64 -8.58 18.50
CA THR A 93 -28.36 -9.25 18.25
C THR A 93 -28.23 -9.72 16.80
N VAL A 94 -29.32 -10.23 16.19
CA VAL A 94 -29.33 -10.58 14.76
C VAL A 94 -29.15 -9.36 13.88
N ILE A 95 -29.84 -8.24 14.15
CA ILE A 95 -29.67 -6.99 13.40
C ILE A 95 -28.25 -6.45 13.55
N ALA A 96 -27.68 -6.44 14.76
CA ALA A 96 -26.32 -5.97 15.02
C ALA A 96 -25.26 -6.87 14.35
N ALA A 97 -25.44 -8.19 14.37
CA ALA A 97 -24.56 -9.14 13.70
C ALA A 97 -24.65 -8.98 12.17
N LEU A 98 -25.85 -8.82 11.62
CA LEU A 98 -26.05 -8.53 10.19
C LEU A 98 -25.45 -7.19 9.79
N SER A 99 -25.64 -6.12 10.59
CA SER A 99 -25.05 -4.81 10.28
C SER A 99 -23.53 -4.87 10.33
N LEU A 100 -22.92 -5.55 11.30
CA LEU A 100 -21.46 -5.68 11.38
C LEU A 100 -20.90 -6.59 10.28
N PHE A 101 -21.58 -7.69 9.95
CA PHE A 101 -21.20 -8.55 8.83
C PHE A 101 -21.30 -7.81 7.49
N VAL A 102 -22.38 -7.04 7.29
CA VAL A 102 -22.54 -6.17 6.13
C VAL A 102 -21.44 -5.10 6.11
N SER A 103 -21.18 -4.37 7.21
CA SER A 103 -20.09 -3.39 7.29
C SER A 103 -18.70 -3.95 6.99
N THR A 104 -18.42 -5.22 7.32
CA THR A 104 -17.16 -5.90 6.95
C THR A 104 -17.14 -6.47 5.53
N ARG A 105 -18.23 -6.28 4.76
CA ARG A 105 -18.39 -6.72 3.36
C ARG A 105 -18.75 -5.60 2.39
N LEU A 106 -19.14 -4.42 2.88
CA LEU A 106 -19.35 -3.20 2.10
C LEU A 106 -18.04 -2.42 1.85
N ASP A 107 -16.92 -3.12 1.61
CA ASP A 107 -15.86 -2.57 0.76
C ASP A 107 -16.39 -2.57 -0.69
N PHE A 108 -17.32 -1.65 -0.98
CA PHE A 108 -17.73 -1.38 -2.35
C PHE A 108 -16.51 -0.87 -3.11
N GLY A 109 -15.93 -1.72 -3.96
CA GLY A 109 -14.76 -1.38 -4.75
C GLY A 109 -15.08 -0.20 -5.65
N ILE A 110 -14.31 0.88 -5.48
CA ILE A 110 -14.41 2.07 -6.33
C ILE A 110 -13.97 1.72 -7.73
N SER A 111 -14.77 2.13 -8.72
CA SER A 111 -14.44 1.94 -10.13
C SER A 111 -13.35 2.91 -10.55
N LEU A 112 -12.58 2.52 -11.56
CA LEU A 112 -11.70 3.43 -12.29
C LEU A 112 -12.42 4.73 -12.71
N LYS A 113 -13.71 4.62 -13.07
CA LYS A 113 -14.55 5.77 -13.44
C LYS A 113 -14.93 6.70 -12.29
N ASP A 114 -15.02 6.17 -11.07
CA ASP A 114 -15.33 6.98 -9.89
C ASP A 114 -14.07 7.72 -9.43
N LEU A 115 -12.90 7.05 -9.53
CA LEU A 115 -11.59 7.64 -9.24
C LEU A 115 -11.22 8.74 -10.24
N THR A 116 -11.44 8.54 -11.53
CA THR A 116 -11.18 9.58 -12.54
C THR A 116 -12.13 10.77 -12.41
N ALA A 117 -13.32 10.57 -11.85
CA ALA A 117 -14.27 11.63 -11.53
C ALA A 117 -13.94 12.39 -10.23
N SER A 118 -13.12 11.82 -9.31
CA SER A 118 -12.60 12.51 -8.13
C SER A 118 -11.22 13.15 -8.33
N ALA A 119 -10.48 12.73 -9.36
CA ALA A 119 -9.15 13.26 -9.67
C ALA A 119 -9.16 14.78 -9.92
N LEU A 120 -8.08 15.45 -9.51
CA LEU A 120 -7.91 16.89 -9.69
C LEU A 120 -7.58 17.22 -11.17
N PRO A 121 -8.09 18.33 -11.74
CA PRO A 121 -7.65 18.80 -13.04
C PRO A 121 -6.14 19.08 -13.05
N TYR A 122 -5.44 18.69 -14.11
CA TYR A 122 -3.98 18.80 -14.23
C TYR A 122 -3.49 20.24 -14.05
N GLU A 123 -4.17 21.19 -14.69
CA GLU A 123 -3.83 22.61 -14.65
C GLU A 123 -4.02 23.23 -13.25
N GLU A 124 -4.97 22.71 -12.47
CA GLU A 124 -5.17 23.10 -11.07
C GLU A 124 -4.10 22.46 -10.16
N ALA A 125 -3.70 21.22 -10.46
CA ALA A 125 -2.65 20.52 -9.72
C ALA A 125 -1.29 21.25 -9.84
N LEU A 126 -0.90 21.65 -11.05
CA LEU A 126 0.36 22.39 -11.29
C LEU A 126 0.36 23.81 -10.71
N SER A 127 -0.81 24.45 -10.55
CA SER A 127 -0.90 25.84 -10.09
C SER A 127 -1.11 26.01 -8.59
N ASN A 128 -1.46 24.94 -7.85
CA ASN A 128 -1.77 25.01 -6.42
C ASN A 128 -0.57 24.83 -5.47
N GLY A 129 0.63 24.54 -6.00
CA GLY A 129 1.87 24.44 -5.22
C GLY A 129 1.97 23.23 -4.28
N LYS A 130 1.11 22.21 -4.45
CA LYS A 130 1.30 20.88 -3.86
C LYS A 130 2.05 19.99 -4.87
N PRO A 131 2.88 19.04 -4.40
CA PRO A 131 3.43 18.04 -5.28
C PRO A 131 2.31 17.13 -5.80
N THR A 132 2.53 16.51 -6.97
CA THR A 132 1.47 15.86 -7.74
C THR A 132 1.87 14.45 -8.16
N VAL A 133 0.95 13.50 -8.05
CA VAL A 133 1.04 12.21 -8.74
C VAL A 133 0.15 12.26 -9.97
N VAL A 134 0.72 11.96 -11.13
CA VAL A 134 0.00 11.84 -12.40
C VAL A 134 -0.06 10.36 -12.78
N GLU A 135 -1.27 9.81 -12.91
CA GLU A 135 -1.49 8.46 -13.45
C GLU A 135 -1.98 8.57 -14.90
N PHE A 136 -1.17 8.11 -15.86
CA PHE A 136 -1.61 7.89 -17.22
C PHE A 136 -2.27 6.52 -17.34
N TYR A 137 -3.51 6.50 -17.81
CA TYR A 137 -4.38 5.33 -17.81
C TYR A 137 -5.22 5.24 -19.10
N ALA A 138 -6.00 4.16 -19.25
CA ALA A 138 -7.05 4.07 -20.25
C ALA A 138 -8.27 3.29 -19.69
N ASP A 139 -9.46 3.50 -20.25
CA ASP A 139 -10.66 2.76 -19.85
C ASP A 139 -10.58 1.25 -20.16
N TRP A 140 -9.80 0.88 -21.18
CA TRP A 140 -9.52 -0.51 -21.55
C TRP A 140 -8.40 -1.17 -20.72
N CYS A 141 -7.73 -0.42 -19.85
CA CYS A 141 -6.63 -0.92 -19.02
C CYS A 141 -7.13 -1.73 -17.81
N GLU A 142 -7.02 -3.05 -17.85
CA GLU A 142 -7.35 -3.93 -16.71
C GLU A 142 -6.52 -3.59 -15.47
N VAL A 143 -5.20 -3.43 -15.64
CA VAL A 143 -4.27 -3.17 -14.52
C VAL A 143 -4.57 -1.86 -13.80
N CYS A 144 -4.96 -0.82 -14.55
CA CYS A 144 -5.38 0.47 -13.98
C CYS A 144 -6.67 0.31 -13.16
N ARG A 145 -7.63 -0.48 -13.65
CA ARG A 145 -8.86 -0.81 -12.91
C ARG A 145 -8.61 -1.66 -11.67
N GLU A 146 -7.67 -2.59 -11.70
CA GLU A 146 -7.26 -3.36 -10.52
C GLU A 146 -6.58 -2.48 -9.45
N LEU A 147 -5.83 -1.45 -9.86
CA LEU A 147 -5.14 -0.52 -8.95
C LEU A 147 -6.05 0.58 -8.40
N ALA A 148 -7.13 0.95 -9.10
CA ALA A 148 -8.00 2.07 -8.71
C ALA A 148 -8.48 2.05 -7.23
N PRO A 149 -8.87 0.91 -6.62
CA PRO A 149 -9.25 0.88 -5.20
C PRO A 149 -8.09 1.20 -4.24
N ASP A 150 -6.85 0.86 -4.62
CA ASP A 150 -5.66 1.16 -3.83
C ASP A 150 -5.20 2.60 -4.04
N VAL A 151 -5.23 3.12 -5.28
CA VAL A 151 -4.96 4.53 -5.59
C VAL A 151 -5.93 5.43 -4.83
N TYR A 152 -7.24 5.15 -4.89
CA TYR A 152 -8.26 5.89 -4.13
C TYR A 152 -7.99 5.91 -2.62
N LYS A 153 -7.66 4.74 -2.03
CA LYS A 153 -7.35 4.63 -0.60
C LYS A 153 -6.12 5.44 -0.20
N ILE A 154 -5.19 5.68 -1.12
CA ILE A 154 -4.00 6.53 -0.93
C ILE A 154 -4.35 8.00 -1.14
N GLU A 155 -5.08 8.34 -2.21
CA GLU A 155 -5.61 9.70 -2.46
C GLU A 155 -6.33 10.24 -1.23
N GLN A 156 -7.29 9.49 -0.67
CA GLN A 156 -8.03 9.94 0.52
C GLN A 156 -7.16 10.13 1.77
N GLN A 157 -5.99 9.50 1.85
CA GLN A 157 -5.03 9.67 2.94
C GLN A 157 -4.09 10.88 2.73
N TYR A 158 -3.88 11.31 1.48
CA TYR A 158 -2.85 12.29 1.11
C TYR A 158 -3.36 13.55 0.41
N LYS A 159 -4.65 13.66 0.04
CA LYS A 159 -5.27 14.79 -0.68
C LYS A 159 -4.96 16.20 -0.14
N ASP A 160 -4.77 16.33 1.18
CA ASP A 160 -4.42 17.61 1.81
C ASP A 160 -2.97 18.03 1.52
N LYS A 161 -2.11 17.09 1.12
CA LYS A 161 -0.65 17.23 0.97
C LYS A 161 -0.13 16.97 -0.45
N VAL A 162 -0.81 16.14 -1.24
CA VAL A 162 -0.39 15.66 -2.57
C VAL A 162 -1.62 15.67 -3.48
N ASN A 163 -1.48 16.20 -4.69
CA ASN A 163 -2.52 16.12 -5.72
C ASN A 163 -2.49 14.75 -6.40
N PHE A 164 -3.64 14.26 -6.83
CA PHE A 164 -3.77 13.07 -7.69
C PHE A 164 -4.50 13.48 -8.96
N VAL A 165 -3.85 13.26 -10.10
CA VAL A 165 -4.34 13.59 -11.44
C VAL A 165 -4.38 12.31 -12.26
N MET A 166 -5.41 12.15 -13.09
CA MET A 166 -5.51 11.02 -14.02
C MET A 166 -5.66 11.51 -15.45
N LEU A 167 -4.76 11.09 -16.33
CA LEU A 167 -4.73 11.47 -17.74
C LEU A 167 -5.04 10.25 -18.60
N ASN A 168 -6.15 10.30 -19.36
CA ASN A 168 -6.52 9.21 -20.26
C ASN A 168 -5.69 9.30 -21.54
N VAL A 169 -4.90 8.26 -21.85
CA VAL A 169 -4.02 8.24 -23.03
C VAL A 169 -4.78 8.22 -24.36
N ASP A 170 -6.07 7.83 -24.36
CA ASP A 170 -6.94 7.88 -25.55
C ASP A 170 -7.47 9.32 -25.83
N ASN A 171 -7.18 10.30 -24.95
CA ASN A 171 -7.64 11.68 -25.10
C ASN A 171 -6.54 12.57 -25.72
N THR A 172 -6.76 12.99 -26.96
CA THR A 172 -5.82 13.81 -27.76
C THR A 172 -5.47 15.16 -27.15
N LYS A 173 -6.20 15.63 -26.12
CA LYS A 173 -5.79 16.82 -25.34
C LYS A 173 -4.38 16.64 -24.74
N TRP A 174 -4.03 15.42 -24.34
CA TRP A 174 -2.83 15.13 -23.55
C TRP A 174 -1.63 14.65 -24.38
N GLU A 175 -1.67 14.80 -25.71
CA GLU A 175 -0.57 14.37 -26.61
C GLU A 175 0.78 14.97 -26.21
N GLN A 176 0.82 16.24 -25.80
CA GLN A 176 2.05 16.89 -25.36
C GLN A 176 2.58 16.28 -24.06
N GLU A 177 1.72 16.07 -23.06
CA GLU A 177 2.11 15.46 -21.78
C GLU A 177 2.56 14.01 -21.94
N LEU A 178 1.93 13.24 -22.85
CA LEU A 178 2.35 11.87 -23.16
C LEU A 178 3.79 11.82 -23.72
N ASP A 179 4.13 12.76 -24.60
CA ASP A 179 5.49 12.91 -25.13
C ASP A 179 6.47 13.43 -24.07
N GLU A 180 6.09 14.44 -23.29
CA GLU A 180 6.94 15.08 -22.26
C GLU A 180 7.33 14.13 -21.13
N PHE A 181 6.39 13.31 -20.65
CA PHE A 181 6.64 12.27 -19.63
C PHE A 181 7.11 10.93 -20.21
N GLY A 182 7.28 10.80 -21.53
CA GLY A 182 7.77 9.58 -22.17
C GLY A 182 6.86 8.37 -21.91
N VAL A 183 5.56 8.52 -22.13
CA VAL A 183 4.54 7.52 -21.77
C VAL A 183 4.50 6.37 -22.79
N GLU A 184 5.47 5.46 -22.70
CA GLU A 184 5.59 4.26 -23.56
C GLU A 184 4.62 3.11 -23.21
N GLY A 185 3.84 3.22 -22.13
CA GLY A 185 2.88 2.20 -21.70
C GLY A 185 2.14 2.56 -20.41
N ILE A 186 1.07 1.83 -20.09
CA ILE A 186 0.16 2.13 -18.97
C ILE A 186 -0.02 0.94 -17.99
N PRO A 187 -0.34 1.18 -16.71
CA PRO A 187 -0.36 2.50 -16.05
C PRO A 187 1.04 3.10 -15.97
N HIS A 188 1.15 4.43 -16.08
CA HIS A 188 2.39 5.18 -15.86
C HIS A 188 2.14 6.16 -14.71
N PHE A 189 2.93 6.08 -13.65
CA PHE A 189 2.88 7.00 -12.52
C PHE A 189 4.08 7.94 -12.55
N ALA A 190 3.86 9.22 -12.85
CA ALA A 190 4.87 10.28 -12.71
C ALA A 190 4.70 11.00 -11.37
N PHE A 191 5.83 11.27 -10.69
CA PHE A 191 5.86 11.92 -9.38
C PHE A 191 6.48 13.31 -9.51
N LEU A 192 5.68 14.37 -9.34
CA LEU A 192 6.08 15.76 -9.58
C LEU A 192 6.26 16.53 -8.27
N ASP A 193 7.32 17.34 -8.18
CA ASP A 193 7.54 18.28 -7.07
C ASP A 193 6.49 19.42 -7.02
N ARG A 194 6.68 20.43 -6.16
CA ARG A 194 5.71 21.54 -6.02
C ARG A 194 5.78 22.55 -7.17
N GLU A 195 6.86 22.49 -7.92
CA GLU A 195 7.22 23.35 -9.03
C GLU A 195 6.83 22.73 -10.38
N GLY A 196 6.44 21.44 -10.39
CA GLY A 196 5.98 20.67 -11.54
C GLY A 196 7.07 19.79 -12.18
N ASN A 197 8.28 19.74 -11.62
CA ASN A 197 9.37 18.94 -12.17
C ASN A 197 9.20 17.45 -11.83
N GLU A 198 9.54 16.56 -12.76
CA GLU A 198 9.50 15.11 -12.54
C GLU A 198 10.67 14.64 -11.66
N GLU A 199 10.34 14.14 -10.46
CA GLU A 199 11.28 13.50 -9.52
C GLU A 199 11.47 12.00 -9.81
N GLY A 200 10.74 11.47 -10.81
CA GLY A 200 10.85 10.14 -11.39
C GLY A 200 9.49 9.49 -11.65
N ASN A 201 9.50 8.32 -12.29
CA ASN A 201 8.28 7.59 -12.64
C ASN A 201 8.34 6.07 -12.41
N VAL A 202 7.18 5.42 -12.62
CA VAL A 202 7.03 3.97 -12.70
C VAL A 202 6.07 3.61 -13.83
N VAL A 203 6.50 2.72 -14.72
CA VAL A 203 5.65 2.12 -15.76
C VAL A 203 5.25 0.70 -15.37
N GLY A 204 3.95 0.39 -15.50
CA GLY A 204 3.35 -0.91 -15.22
C GLY A 204 2.82 -1.06 -13.79
N ARG A 205 2.41 -2.30 -13.43
CA ARG A 205 1.77 -2.60 -12.13
C ARG A 205 2.69 -2.25 -10.95
N LEU A 206 2.29 -1.27 -10.14
CA LEU A 206 2.97 -0.83 -8.93
C LEU A 206 2.27 -1.37 -7.67
N PRO A 207 2.93 -2.20 -6.83
CA PRO A 207 2.35 -2.64 -5.56
C PRO A 207 2.03 -1.49 -4.61
N ARG A 208 0.89 -1.57 -3.93
CA ARG A 208 0.36 -0.55 -2.99
C ARG A 208 1.40 -0.01 -2.01
N GLN A 209 2.25 -0.86 -1.44
CA GLN A 209 3.28 -0.45 -0.47
C GLN A 209 4.27 0.54 -1.10
N TYR A 210 4.73 0.27 -2.31
CA TYR A 210 5.67 1.13 -3.02
C TYR A 210 5.02 2.45 -3.47
N LEU A 211 3.74 2.42 -3.87
CA LEU A 211 3.00 3.66 -4.15
C LEU A 211 2.84 4.52 -2.88
N VAL A 212 2.51 3.93 -1.73
CA VAL A 212 2.47 4.64 -0.43
C VAL A 212 3.83 5.24 -0.07
N GLU A 213 4.92 4.49 -0.25
CA GLU A 213 6.27 4.96 0.07
C GLU A 213 6.73 6.09 -0.86
N ASN A 214 6.39 6.03 -2.15
CA ASN A 214 6.63 7.10 -3.12
C ASN A 214 5.82 8.36 -2.77
N VAL A 215 4.51 8.23 -2.54
CA VAL A 215 3.62 9.35 -2.14
C VAL A 215 4.07 9.97 -0.81
N ASN A 216 4.53 9.17 0.15
CA ASN A 216 5.04 9.67 1.43
C ASN A 216 6.38 10.41 1.26
N ALA A 217 7.28 9.91 0.41
CA ALA A 217 8.52 10.61 0.07
C ALA A 217 8.24 11.98 -0.57
N LEU A 218 7.28 12.00 -1.51
CA LEU A 218 6.83 13.19 -2.22
C LEU A 218 6.16 14.21 -1.28
N ALA A 219 5.21 13.78 -0.44
CA ALA A 219 4.58 14.60 0.60
C ALA A 219 5.60 15.20 1.58
N SER A 220 6.70 14.49 1.83
CA SER A 220 7.81 14.93 2.69
C SER A 220 8.79 15.88 1.99
N GLY A 221 8.65 16.13 0.69
CA GLY A 221 9.57 16.97 -0.09
C GLY A 221 10.98 16.36 -0.24
N LYS A 222 11.09 15.04 -0.35
CA LYS A 222 12.37 14.38 -0.66
C LYS A 222 12.64 14.44 -2.15
N GLN A 223 13.84 14.89 -2.52
CA GLN A 223 14.34 14.95 -3.90
C GLN A 223 14.77 13.58 -4.49
N SER A 224 14.06 12.52 -4.10
CA SER A 224 14.29 11.15 -4.58
C SER A 224 13.13 10.27 -4.15
N ILE A 225 12.48 9.65 -5.13
CA ILE A 225 11.32 8.78 -4.96
C ILE A 225 11.81 7.32 -4.89
N PRO A 226 11.64 6.62 -3.75
CA PRO A 226 12.41 5.40 -3.42
C PRO A 226 12.16 4.21 -4.35
N HIS A 227 10.96 4.09 -4.92
CA HIS A 227 10.61 3.03 -5.87
C HIS A 227 10.32 3.56 -7.28
N ALA A 228 10.64 4.83 -7.55
CA ALA A 228 10.67 5.32 -8.93
C ALA A 228 11.90 4.76 -9.63
N ARG A 229 11.75 4.37 -10.90
CA ARG A 229 12.88 4.27 -11.80
C ARG A 229 13.05 5.68 -12.35
N ALA A 230 14.03 6.43 -11.83
CA ALA A 230 14.50 7.62 -12.52
C ALA A 230 14.79 7.22 -13.98
N VAL A 231 14.25 7.98 -14.95
CA VAL A 231 14.46 7.71 -16.37
C VAL A 231 15.95 7.82 -16.63
N GLY A 232 16.63 6.67 -16.69
CA GLY A 232 18.04 6.63 -17.00
C GLY A 232 18.21 7.24 -18.38
N GLN A 233 19.06 8.28 -18.49
CA GLN A 233 19.28 9.02 -19.73
C GLN A 233 19.30 8.06 -20.93
N TYR A 234 18.35 8.26 -21.84
CA TYR A 234 18.07 7.33 -22.92
C TYR A 234 19.37 6.85 -23.56
N SER A 235 19.59 5.54 -23.55
CA SER A 235 20.72 4.96 -24.28
C SER A 235 20.51 5.28 -25.75
N SER A 236 21.32 6.22 -26.28
CA SER A 236 21.22 6.67 -27.66
C SER A 236 21.12 5.46 -28.58
N ALA A 237 20.14 5.47 -29.48
CA ALA A 237 19.84 4.33 -30.36
C ALA A 237 21.07 3.88 -31.17
N GLU A 238 22.01 4.79 -31.40
CA GLU A 238 23.36 4.57 -31.97
C GLU A 238 24.15 3.43 -31.30
N ALA A 239 23.90 3.13 -30.03
CA ALA A 239 24.57 2.07 -29.28
C ALA A 239 24.02 0.66 -29.57
N ARG A 240 22.81 0.52 -30.12
CA ARG A 240 22.29 -0.78 -30.57
C ARG A 240 22.85 -1.13 -31.94
N LYS A 241 24.04 -1.73 -31.95
CA LYS A 241 24.55 -2.47 -33.12
C LYS A 241 23.75 -3.77 -33.32
N VAL A 242 22.50 -3.62 -33.76
CA VAL A 242 21.63 -4.72 -34.18
C VAL A 242 22.40 -5.51 -35.25
N HIS A 243 22.61 -6.80 -35.03
CA HIS A 243 23.03 -7.68 -36.12
C HIS A 243 21.93 -7.63 -37.18
N GLN A 244 22.24 -7.09 -38.35
CA GLN A 244 21.32 -7.20 -39.48
C GLN A 244 21.18 -8.68 -39.81
N VAL A 245 20.01 -9.23 -39.50
CA VAL A 245 19.62 -10.56 -39.94
C VAL A 245 19.48 -10.48 -41.46
N THR A 246 20.45 -11.06 -42.17
CA THR A 246 20.43 -11.15 -43.62
C THR A 246 19.31 -12.10 -44.05
N ASP A 247 18.30 -11.52 -44.69
CA ASP A 247 17.24 -12.16 -45.48
C ASP A 247 16.31 -13.16 -44.76
N PRO A 248 15.06 -12.75 -44.44
CA PRO A 248 14.04 -13.66 -43.88
C PRO A 248 13.38 -14.60 -44.91
N LEU A 249 13.76 -14.59 -46.20
CA LEU A 249 13.17 -15.44 -47.24
C LEU A 249 14.04 -16.65 -47.67
N SER A 250 14.89 -17.17 -46.79
CA SER A 250 15.64 -18.43 -47.04
C SER A 250 15.00 -19.65 -46.37
N HIS A 251 13.81 -20.03 -46.83
CA HIS A 251 13.21 -21.36 -46.59
C HIS A 251 12.90 -21.98 -47.96
N GLY A 252 13.57 -23.09 -48.29
CA GLY A 252 13.52 -23.74 -49.60
C GLY A 252 12.41 -24.78 -49.77
#